data_AF-A0AA39SRX4-F1
#
_entry.id   AF-A0AA39SRX4-F1
#
_cell.length_a   1.000
_cell.length_b   1.000
_cell.length_c   1.000
_cell.angle_alpha   90.00
_cell.angle_beta   90.00
_cell.angle_gamma   90.00
#
_symmetry.space_group_name_H-M   'P 1'
#
loop_
_entity.id
_entity.type
_entity.pdbx_description
1 polymer ?
#
loop_
_entity_poly.entity_id
_entity_poly.type
_entity_poly.pdbx_seq_one_letter_code
_entity_poly.pdbx_strand_id
1 'polypeptide(L)'
;MITAGTDTTAITIEWAMAELIKNPRVQQKAQEELDRVIGFERVMTDSDFSNLPYLQYVAKEGLRLHPPTPLMLPHRANANVKIGGYDIPKGSNVHVNVWAIARDPKV
;
A
#
# COMPACT_ATOMS: atom_id res chain seq x y z
N MET A 1 -14.82 10.09 7.66
CA MET A 1 -14.57 9.26 6.46
C MET A 1 -13.84 10.05 5.38
N ILE A 2 -14.20 11.31 5.11
CA ILE A 2 -13.55 12.14 4.07
C ILE A 2 -12.03 12.24 4.28
N THR A 3 -11.58 12.68 5.45
CA THR A 3 -10.14 12.86 5.74
C THR A 3 -9.31 11.59 5.50
N ALA A 4 -9.76 10.47 6.05
CA ALA A 4 -9.07 9.19 5.90
C ALA A 4 -8.99 8.74 4.42
N GLY A 5 -10.04 8.96 3.63
CA GLY A 5 -10.05 8.61 2.21
C GLY A 5 -9.26 9.59 1.32
N THR A 6 -9.16 10.86 1.71
CA THR A 6 -8.43 11.88 0.95
C THR A 6 -6.92 11.72 1.08
N ASP A 7 -6.40 11.80 2.31
CA ASP A 7 -4.95 11.88 2.52
C ASP A 7 -4.25 10.56 2.15
N THR A 8 -4.82 9.42 2.54
CA THR A 8 -4.20 8.11 2.28
C THR A 8 -4.17 7.77 0.79
N THR A 9 -5.24 8.09 0.06
CA THR A 9 -5.31 7.87 -1.39
C THR A 9 -4.37 8.79 -2.13
N ALA A 10 -4.32 10.08 -1.76
CA ALA A 10 -3.42 11.05 -2.38
C ALA A 10 -1.94 10.63 -2.23
N ILE A 11 -1.51 10.27 -1.03
CA ILE A 11 -0.14 9.80 -0.75
C ILE A 11 0.15 8.52 -1.56
N THR A 12 -0.79 7.57 -1.61
CA THR A 12 -0.59 6.31 -2.35
C THR A 12 -0.39 6.56 -3.84
N ILE A 13 -1.21 7.42 -4.46
CA ILE A 13 -1.11 7.75 -5.88
C ILE A 13 0.18 8.52 -6.17
N GLU A 14 0.53 9.50 -5.32
CA GLU A 14 1.76 10.28 -5.46
C GLU A 14 3.00 9.38 -5.50
N TRP A 15 3.13 8.46 -4.53
CA TRP A 15 4.26 7.53 -4.49
C TRP A 15 4.24 6.50 -5.61
N ALA A 16 3.06 6.00 -6.00
CA ALA A 16 2.95 5.10 -7.14
C ALA A 16 3.45 5.78 -8.43
N MET A 17 3.05 7.03 -8.68
CA MET A 17 3.52 7.80 -9.83
C MET A 17 5.02 8.10 -9.75
N ALA A 18 5.53 8.48 -8.58
CA ALA A 18 6.96 8.71 -8.37
C ALA A 18 7.79 7.46 -8.68
N GLU A 19 7.36 6.27 -8.23
CA GLU A 19 8.04 5.00 -8.52
C GLU A 19 7.94 4.61 -10.00
N LEU A 20 6.81 4.87 -10.68
CA LEU A 20 6.68 4.61 -12.11
C LEU A 20 7.62 5.50 -12.93
N ILE A 21 7.67 6.80 -12.64
CA ILE A 21 8.58 7.76 -13.29
C ILE A 21 10.04 7.36 -13.08
N LYS A 22 10.39 6.91 -11.87
CA LYS A 22 11.74 6.45 -11.52
C LYS A 22 12.10 5.12 -12.18
N ASN A 23 11.11 4.30 -12.55
CA ASN A 23 11.29 2.98 -13.14
C ASN A 23 10.59 2.87 -14.51
N PRO A 24 11.12 3.49 -15.59
CA PRO A 24 10.47 3.54 -16.90
C PRO A 24 10.09 2.16 -17.48
N ARG A 25 10.90 1.14 -17.20
CA ARG A 25 10.61 -0.26 -17.59
C ARG A 25 9.32 -0.79 -16.95
N VAL A 26 9.04 -0.43 -15.70
CA VAL A 26 7.82 -0.84 -15.00
C VAL A 26 6.63 -0.06 -15.53
N GLN A 27 6.81 1.25 -15.76
CA GLN A 27 5.80 2.10 -16.38
C GLN A 27 5.38 1.58 -17.76
N GLN A 28 6.33 1.27 -18.63
CA GLN A 28 6.05 0.72 -19.95
C GLN A 28 5.23 -0.58 -19.87
N LYS A 29 5.58 -1.51 -18.98
CA LYS A 29 4.83 -2.76 -18.80
C LYS A 29 3.39 -2.55 -18.32
N ALA A 30 3.17 -1.57 -17.45
CA ALA A 30 1.83 -1.23 -17.00
C ALA A 30 0.99 -0.61 -18.12
N GLN A 31 1.60 0.24 -18.96
CA GLN A 31 0.95 0.80 -20.14
C GLN A 31 0.63 -0.28 -21.19
N GLU A 32 1.56 -1.20 -21.46
CA GLU A 32 1.32 -2.34 -22.37
C GLU A 32 0.15 -3.23 -21.90
N GLU A 33 0.01 -3.45 -20.59
CA GLU A 33 -1.14 -4.17 -20.04
C GLU A 33 -2.45 -3.41 -20.27
N LEU A 34 -2.46 -2.10 -20.01
CA LEU A 34 -3.62 -1.23 -20.24
C LEU A 34 -4.02 -1.18 -21.72
N ASP A 35 -3.07 -1.00 -22.62
CA ASP A 35 -3.30 -0.95 -24.07
C ASP A 35 -3.90 -2.27 -24.57
N ARG A 36 -3.44 -3.41 -24.04
CA ARG A 36 -3.94 -4.73 -24.41
C ARG A 36 -5.36 -5.01 -23.89
N VAL A 37 -5.67 -4.60 -22.66
CA VAL A 37 -6.92 -4.99 -21.97
C VAL A 37 -8.04 -3.98 -22.19
N ILE A 38 -7.70 -2.68 -22.20
CA ILE A 38 -8.67 -1.58 -22.33
C ILE A 38 -8.73 -1.09 -23.77
N GLY A 39 -7.58 -0.99 -24.44
CA GLY A 39 -7.46 -0.35 -25.75
C GLY A 39 -7.60 1.17 -25.68
N PHE A 40 -7.82 1.80 -26.84
CA PHE A 40 -7.82 3.27 -26.98
C PHE A 40 -9.22 3.89 -27.15
N GLU A 41 -10.26 3.07 -27.32
CA GLU A 41 -11.61 3.52 -27.68
C GLU A 41 -12.52 3.84 -26.48
N ARG A 42 -12.09 3.48 -25.26
CA ARG A 42 -12.91 3.64 -24.06
C ARG A 42 -12.07 3.92 -22.82
N VAL A 43 -12.72 4.46 -21.79
CA VAL A 43 -12.16 4.59 -20.46
C VAL A 43 -12.28 3.26 -19.70
N MET A 44 -11.32 3.00 -18.81
CA MET A 44 -11.36 1.85 -17.90
C MET A 44 -12.59 1.91 -16.99
N THR A 45 -13.15 0.75 -16.68
CA THR A 45 -14.25 0.56 -15.72
C THR A 45 -13.83 -0.40 -14.62
N ASP A 46 -14.54 -0.40 -13.49
CA ASP A 46 -14.20 -1.26 -12.35
C ASP A 46 -14.20 -2.76 -12.70
N SER A 47 -15.03 -3.19 -13.66
CA SER A 47 -15.07 -4.59 -14.12
C SER A 47 -13.79 -5.04 -14.82
N ASP A 48 -13.00 -4.11 -15.36
CA ASP A 48 -11.74 -4.43 -16.04
C ASP A 48 -10.62 -4.79 -15.05
N PHE A 49 -10.75 -4.39 -13.78
CA PHE A 49 -9.68 -4.45 -12.79
C PHE A 49 -9.13 -5.87 -12.58
N SER A 50 -9.99 -6.89 -12.66
CA SER A 50 -9.60 -8.30 -12.55
C SER A 50 -8.66 -8.77 -13.67
N ASN A 51 -8.68 -8.07 -14.82
CA ASN A 51 -7.86 -8.36 -15.98
C ASN A 51 -6.56 -7.52 -16.03
N LEU A 52 -6.28 -6.72 -15.00
CA LEU A 52 -5.10 -5.85 -14.90
C LEU A 52 -4.15 -6.29 -13.76
N PRO A 53 -3.62 -7.53 -13.76
CA PRO A 53 -2.81 -8.04 -12.67
C PRO A 53 -1.50 -7.26 -12.48
N TYR A 54 -0.86 -6.77 -13.54
CA TYR A 54 0.38 -6.02 -13.41
C TYR A 54 0.16 -4.65 -12.77
N LEU A 55 -0.92 -3.95 -13.13
CA LEU A 55 -1.31 -2.72 -12.44
C LEU A 55 -1.61 -2.96 -10.96
N GLN A 56 -2.25 -4.09 -10.63
CA GLN A 56 -2.42 -4.50 -9.23
C GLN A 56 -1.08 -4.74 -8.51
N TYR A 57 -0.08 -5.30 -9.19
CA TYR A 57 1.26 -5.45 -8.62
C TYR A 57 1.93 -4.11 -8.37
N VAL A 58 1.79 -3.14 -9.28
CA VAL A 58 2.28 -1.77 -9.08
C VAL A 58 1.64 -1.15 -7.83
N ALA A 59 0.32 -1.26 -7.66
CA ALA A 59 -0.36 -0.74 -6.49
C ALA A 59 0.09 -1.43 -5.18
N LYS A 60 0.18 -2.76 -5.18
CA LYS A 60 0.65 -3.54 -4.03
C LYS A 60 2.09 -3.18 -3.65
N GLU A 61 2.96 -3.04 -4.64
CA GLU A 61 4.37 -2.70 -4.40
C GLU A 61 4.54 -1.25 -3.94
N GLY A 62 3.74 -0.33 -4.48
CA GLY A 62 3.66 1.05 -3.98
C GLY A 62 3.29 1.10 -2.50
N LEU A 63 2.26 0.35 -2.09
CA LEU A 63 1.84 0.24 -0.68
C LEU A 63 2.88 -0.45 0.21
N ARG A 64 3.62 -1.45 -0.32
CA ARG A 64 4.72 -2.09 0.42
C ARG A 64 5.88 -1.12 0.68
N LEU A 65 6.28 -0.38 -0.34
CA LEU A 65 7.40 0.57 -0.25
C LEU A 65 7.04 1.82 0.55
N HIS A 66 5.82 2.32 0.36
CA HIS A 66 5.36 3.63 0.83
C HIS A 66 3.96 3.55 1.46
N PRO A 67 3.79 2.82 2.58
CA PRO A 67 2.51 2.75 3.26
C PRO A 67 2.11 4.15 3.79
N PRO A 68 0.89 4.67 3.50
CA PRO A 68 0.48 6.00 3.96
C PRO A 68 0.44 6.15 5.49
N THR A 69 0.26 5.04 6.21
CA THR A 69 0.28 4.97 7.68
C THR A 69 1.39 4.03 8.17
N PRO A 70 2.67 4.46 8.16
CA PRO A 70 3.81 3.57 8.38
C PRO A 70 3.89 2.96 9.80
N LEU A 71 3.27 3.61 10.80
CA LEU A 71 3.15 3.11 12.17
C LEU A 71 1.74 2.61 12.54
N MET A 72 0.84 2.54 11.54
CA MET A 72 -0.59 2.27 11.71
C MET A 72 -1.26 3.27 12.69
N LEU A 73 -2.53 3.04 13.01
CA LEU A 73 -3.20 3.76 14.09
C LEU A 73 -2.72 3.21 15.44
N PRO A 74 -2.55 4.06 16.48
CA PRO A 74 -2.15 3.59 17.79
C PRO A 74 -3.17 2.61 18.37
N HIS A 75 -2.69 1.46 18.82
CA HIS A 75 -3.46 0.51 19.63
C HIS A 75 -3.22 0.76 21.12
N ARG A 76 -4.13 0.27 21.97
CA ARG A 76 -3.99 0.34 23.43
C ARG A 76 -4.26 -1.01 24.07
N ALA A 77 -3.35 -1.46 24.93
CA ALA A 77 -3.53 -2.71 25.67
C ALA A 77 -4.72 -2.61 26.62
N ASN A 78 -5.76 -3.43 26.43
CA ASN A 78 -6.96 -3.44 27.26
C ASN A 78 -6.78 -4.23 28.57
N ALA A 79 -5.75 -5.07 28.64
CA ALA A 79 -5.34 -5.86 29.80
C ALA A 79 -3.80 -6.03 29.80
N ASN A 80 -3.26 -6.54 30.90
CA ASN A 80 -1.86 -6.99 30.92
C ASN A 80 -1.74 -8.19 29.97
N VAL A 81 -0.85 -8.11 28.99
CA VAL A 81 -0.69 -9.12 27.94
C VAL A 81 0.79 -9.37 27.69
N LYS A 82 1.15 -10.59 27.25
CA LYS A 82 2.51 -10.88 26.78
C LYS A 82 2.59 -10.85 25.26
N ILE A 83 3.56 -10.12 24.71
CA ILE A 83 3.84 -10.08 23.26
C ILE A 83 5.32 -10.38 23.05
N GLY A 84 5.65 -11.40 22.24
CA GLY A 84 7.05 -11.77 21.97
C GLY A 84 7.85 -12.15 23.22
N GLY A 85 7.19 -12.63 24.28
CA GLY A 85 7.80 -12.93 25.59
C GLY A 85 7.84 -11.77 26.58
N TYR A 86 7.54 -10.54 26.15
CA TYR A 86 7.57 -9.34 27.00
C TYR A 86 6.21 -9.02 27.62
N ASP A 87 6.22 -8.56 28.87
CA ASP A 87 5.03 -8.05 29.56
C ASP A 87 4.66 -6.65 29.08
N ILE A 88 3.44 -6.51 28.54
CA ILE A 88 2.85 -5.25 28.12
C ILE A 88 1.72 -4.91 29.11
N PRO A 89 1.91 -3.90 29.97
CA PRO A 89 0.89 -3.51 30.93
C PRO A 89 -0.38 -2.98 30.27
N LYS A 90 -1.52 -3.14 30.94
CA LYS A 90 -2.78 -2.51 30.58
C LYS A 90 -2.59 -0.99 30.46
N GLY A 91 -3.14 -0.42 29.39
CA GLY A 91 -3.10 1.01 29.11
C GLY A 91 -1.91 1.46 28.27
N SER A 92 -0.92 0.60 28.03
CA SER A 92 0.22 0.88 27.13
C SER A 92 -0.23 1.15 25.69
N ASN A 93 0.40 2.13 25.04
CA ASN A 93 0.24 2.40 23.61
C ASN A 93 1.12 1.44 22.81
N VAL A 94 0.55 0.85 21.77
CA VAL A 94 1.23 -0.11 20.89
C VAL A 94 1.11 0.40 19.46
N HIS A 95 2.23 0.49 18.75
CA HIS A 95 2.28 0.86 17.35
C HIS A 95 2.79 -0.32 16.53
N VAL A 96 2.29 -0.49 15.31
CA VAL A 96 2.76 -1.51 14.39
C VAL A 96 3.56 -0.82 13.29
N ASN A 97 4.88 -1.01 13.30
CA ASN A 97 5.75 -0.43 12.30
C ASN A 97 5.69 -1.25 10.99
N VAL A 98 4.61 -1.06 10.23
CA VAL A 98 4.39 -1.76 8.96
C VAL A 98 5.44 -1.38 7.91
N TRP A 99 6.00 -0.17 7.98
CA TRP A 99 7.10 0.23 7.11
C TRP A 99 8.34 -0.64 7.32
N ALA A 100 8.69 -0.94 8.58
CA ALA A 100 9.83 -1.81 8.89
C ALA A 100 9.57 -3.25 8.46
N ILE A 101 8.37 -3.77 8.72
CA ILE A 101 7.97 -5.12 8.30
C ILE A 101 8.07 -5.24 6.77
N ALA A 102 7.52 -4.26 6.05
CA ALA A 102 7.48 -4.27 4.59
C ALA A 102 8.87 -4.13 3.93
N ARG A 103 9.90 -3.77 4.69
CA ARG A 103 11.28 -3.56 4.22
C ARG A 103 12.29 -4.52 4.85
N ASP A 104 11.85 -5.47 5.65
CA ASP A 104 12.73 -6.48 6.23
C ASP A 104 13.23 -7.42 5.11
N PRO A 105 14.54 -7.49 4.82
CA PRO A 105 15.06 -8.38 3.77
C PRO A 105 14.96 -9.87 4.13
N LYS A 106 14.57 -10.22 5.36
CA LYS A 106 14.39 -11.60 5.81
C LYS A 106 12.95 -12.11 5.63
N VAL A 107 12.03 -11.24 5.18
CA VAL A 107 10.62 -11.54 4.90
C VAL A 107 10.37 -11.36 3.41
#